data_AF-A0A3E3DWG4-F1
#
_entry.id   AF-A0A3E3DWG4-F1
#
_cell.length_a   1.000
_cell.length_b   1.000
_cell.length_c   1.000
_cell.angle_alpha   90.00
_cell.angle_beta   90.00
_cell.angle_gamma   90.00
#
_symmetry.space_group_name_H-M   'P 1'
#
loop_
_entity.id
_entity.type
_entity.pdbx_description
1 polymer ?
#
loop_
_entity_poly.entity_id
_entity_poly.type
_entity_poly.pdbx_seq_one_letter_code
_entity_poly.pdbx_strand_id
1 'polypeptide(L)'
;MTNTIYIHQPEKSVSFTRLPNFLFEAPTFTPLSNEAKILYAFILRRTELSRKNGWADEYGRIFLYYPICEVVALLHCGRQKAVNTLRELQYAELIEIKKQGCGKPNCIYPKSYEAVSNTDFKKSRFGTPEG
;
A
#
# COMPACT_ATOMS: atom_id res chain seq x y z
N MET A 1 -14.07 -43.65 -24.85
CA MET A 1 -13.13 -43.75 -23.71
C MET A 1 -12.60 -42.34 -23.45
N THR A 2 -13.14 -41.66 -22.44
CA THR A 2 -12.73 -40.29 -22.06
C THR A 2 -11.50 -40.37 -21.16
N ASN A 3 -10.35 -39.94 -21.68
CA ASN A 3 -9.13 -39.84 -20.88
C ASN A 3 -9.23 -38.62 -19.95
N THR A 4 -9.51 -38.89 -18.67
CA THR A 4 -9.37 -37.91 -17.60
C THR A 4 -7.88 -37.66 -17.37
N ILE A 5 -7.38 -36.53 -17.86
CA ILE A 5 -6.00 -36.09 -17.61
C ILE A 5 -5.95 -35.56 -16.18
N TYR A 6 -5.48 -36.38 -15.24
CA TYR A 6 -5.14 -35.93 -13.90
C TYR A 6 -3.91 -35.03 -14.00
N ILE A 7 -4.12 -33.72 -13.83
CA ILE A 7 -3.03 -32.75 -13.68
C ILE A 7 -2.45 -32.97 -12.29
N HIS A 8 -1.54 -33.94 -12.15
CA HIS A 8 -0.66 -34.07 -10.99
C HIS A 8 0.41 -32.96 -11.06
N GLN A 9 -0.03 -31.71 -11.08
CA GLN A 9 0.84 -30.58 -10.83
C GLN A 9 0.84 -30.42 -9.31
N PRO A 10 1.99 -30.50 -8.61
CA PRO A 10 2.03 -30.13 -7.20
C PRO A 10 1.42 -28.73 -7.13
N GLU A 11 0.45 -28.51 -6.24
CA GLU A 11 -0.17 -27.20 -6.07
C GLU A 11 0.97 -26.19 -5.93
N LYS A 12 1.23 -25.41 -6.98
CA LYS A 12 2.04 -24.21 -6.85
C LYS A 12 1.30 -23.41 -5.80
N SER A 13 1.85 -23.32 -4.59
CA SER A 13 1.28 -22.52 -3.52
C SER A 13 0.91 -21.16 -4.09
N VAL A 14 -0.39 -20.92 -4.32
CA VAL A 14 -0.81 -19.68 -4.94
C VAL A 14 -0.68 -18.62 -3.87
N SER A 15 0.33 -17.75 -3.99
CA SER A 15 0.46 -16.63 -3.07
C SER A 15 -0.56 -15.56 -3.45
N PHE A 16 -1.43 -15.19 -2.52
CA PHE A 16 -2.38 -14.11 -2.69
C PHE A 16 -2.01 -12.90 -1.82
N THR A 17 -2.44 -11.73 -2.25
CA THR A 17 -2.35 -10.50 -1.46
C THR A 17 -3.71 -10.25 -0.82
N ARG A 18 -3.76 -10.17 0.51
CA ARG A 18 -5.00 -9.86 1.24
C ARG A 18 -5.32 -8.38 1.09
N LEU A 19 -6.50 -8.09 0.57
CA LEU A 19 -7.02 -6.74 0.43
C LEU A 19 -8.04 -6.49 1.56
N PRO A 20 -7.79 -5.53 2.48
CA PRO A 20 -8.72 -5.27 3.57
C PRO A 20 -10.08 -4.73 3.09
N ASN A 21 -11.17 -5.33 3.55
CA ASN A 21 -12.54 -4.95 3.16
C ASN A 21 -12.91 -3.52 3.59
N PHE A 22 -12.37 -3.05 4.72
CA PHE A 22 -12.66 -1.71 5.24
C PHE A 22 -12.32 -0.60 4.23
N LEU A 23 -11.39 -0.84 3.29
CA LEU A 23 -11.05 0.09 2.21
C LEU A 23 -12.21 0.35 1.24
N PHE A 24 -13.22 -0.52 1.25
CA PHE A 24 -14.43 -0.43 0.43
C PHE A 24 -15.68 -0.15 1.26
N GLU A 25 -15.69 -0.61 2.52
CA GLU A 25 -16.86 -0.50 3.40
C GLU A 25 -16.90 0.82 4.18
N ALA A 26 -15.75 1.36 4.61
CA ALA A 26 -15.74 2.55 5.44
C ALA A 26 -15.79 3.83 4.57
N PRO A 27 -16.74 4.75 4.81
CA PRO A 27 -16.89 6.00 4.04
C PRO A 27 -15.61 6.84 3.98
N THR A 28 -14.79 6.79 5.03
CA THR A 28 -13.51 7.49 5.14
C THR A 28 -12.54 7.11 4.02
N PHE A 29 -12.60 5.88 3.51
CA PHE A 29 -11.67 5.35 2.50
C PHE A 29 -12.32 5.18 1.12
N THR A 30 -13.62 5.45 0.98
CA THR A 30 -14.31 5.47 -0.32
C THR A 30 -13.62 6.35 -1.36
N PRO A 31 -13.09 7.54 -1.02
CA PRO A 31 -12.41 8.40 -1.98
C PRO A 31 -11.06 7.87 -2.50
N LEU A 32 -10.51 6.82 -1.87
CA LEU A 32 -9.24 6.24 -2.31
C LEU A 32 -9.37 5.61 -3.70
N SER A 33 -8.39 5.87 -4.55
CA SER A 33 -8.20 5.17 -5.81
C SER A 33 -7.97 3.68 -5.60
N ASN A 34 -8.37 2.87 -6.57
CA ASN A 34 -8.14 1.43 -6.51
C ASN A 34 -6.64 1.10 -6.45
N GLU A 35 -5.78 1.90 -7.11
CA GLU A 35 -4.34 1.74 -7.00
C GLU A 35 -3.82 2.00 -5.58
N ALA A 36 -4.37 2.99 -4.87
CA ALA A 36 -4.01 3.24 -3.47
C ALA A 36 -4.42 2.08 -2.57
N LYS A 37 -5.65 1.56 -2.74
CA LYS A 37 -6.15 0.39 -1.99
C LYS A 37 -5.25 -0.83 -2.20
N ILE A 38 -4.88 -1.10 -3.45
CA ILE A 38 -3.95 -2.17 -3.83
C ILE A 38 -2.56 -1.95 -3.22
N LEU A 39 -2.01 -0.73 -3.34
CA LEU A 39 -0.70 -0.40 -2.77
C LEU A 39 -0.67 -0.60 -1.25
N TYR A 40 -1.74 -0.22 -0.56
CA TYR A 40 -1.85 -0.42 0.88
C TYR A 40 -1.83 -1.92 1.26
N ALA A 41 -2.50 -2.78 0.49
CA ALA A 41 -2.44 -4.23 0.69
C ALA A 41 -1.02 -4.79 0.55
N PHE A 42 -0.25 -4.29 -0.44
CA PHE A 42 1.16 -4.65 -0.58
C PHE A 42 2.04 -4.14 0.56
N ILE A 43 1.78 -2.93 1.04
CA ILE A 43 2.44 -2.36 2.22
C ILE A 43 2.19 -3.27 3.42
N LEU A 44 0.94 -3.64 3.73
CA LEU A 44 0.61 -4.56 4.82
C LEU A 44 1.32 -5.90 4.73
N ARG A 45 1.33 -6.53 3.53
CA ARG A 45 2.06 -7.78 3.30
C ARG A 45 3.55 -7.64 3.60
N ARG A 46 4.16 -6.51 3.22
CA ARG A 46 5.58 -6.24 3.49
C ARG A 46 5.83 -5.90 4.95
N THR A 47 4.89 -5.27 5.64
CA THR A 47 4.94 -5.01 7.09
C THR A 47 5.03 -6.31 7.88
N GLU A 48 4.31 -7.36 7.47
CA GLU A 48 4.40 -8.66 8.12
C GLU A 48 5.79 -9.28 8.00
N LEU A 49 6.45 -9.09 6.85
CA LEU A 49 7.84 -9.50 6.65
C LEU A 49 8.81 -8.65 7.46
N SER A 50 8.62 -7.33 7.45
CA SER A 50 9.41 -6.37 8.24
C SER A 50 9.38 -6.72 9.74
N ARG A 51 8.18 -7.00 10.27
CA ARG A 51 7.97 -7.46 11.65
C ARG A 51 8.73 -8.76 11.95
N LYS A 52 8.66 -9.76 11.06
CA LYS A 52 9.38 -11.04 11.23
C LYS A 52 10.89 -10.86 11.23
N ASN A 53 11.39 -9.88 10.48
CA ASN A 53 12.82 -9.58 10.38
C ASN A 53 13.32 -8.64 11.49
N GLY A 54 12.44 -8.19 12.40
CA GLY A 54 12.81 -7.27 13.48
C GLY A 54 13.07 -5.83 13.03
N TRP A 55 12.51 -5.41 11.89
CA TRP A 55 12.65 -4.06 11.36
C TRP A 55 11.68 -3.11 12.06
N ALA A 56 12.08 -2.69 13.25
CA ALA A 56 11.35 -1.77 14.12
C ALA A 56 12.27 -0.60 14.53
N ASP A 57 11.68 0.56 14.80
CA ASP A 57 12.40 1.67 15.40
C ASP A 57 12.60 1.47 16.93
N GLU A 58 13.25 2.44 17.58
CA GLU A 58 13.54 2.43 19.02
C GLU A 58 12.28 2.35 19.90
N TYR A 59 11.11 2.68 19.35
CA TYR A 59 9.82 2.62 20.03
C TYR A 59 9.01 1.37 19.66
N GLY A 60 9.62 0.42 18.94
CA GLY A 60 8.96 -0.81 18.49
C GLY A 60 8.01 -0.62 17.30
N ARG A 61 8.03 0.54 16.63
CA ARG A 61 7.17 0.79 15.46
C ARG A 61 7.79 0.15 14.23
N ILE A 62 7.04 -0.75 13.60
CA ILE A 62 7.46 -1.40 12.36
C ILE A 62 7.53 -0.37 11.24
N PHE A 63 8.62 -0.38 10.50
CA PHE A 63 8.80 0.47 9.34
C PHE A 63 9.25 -0.35 8.13
N LEU A 64 9.14 0.23 6.95
CA LEU A 64 9.65 -0.37 5.72
C LEU A 64 10.17 0.69 4.76
N TYR A 65 11.07 0.28 3.87
CA TYR A 65 11.47 1.11 2.74
C TYR A 65 10.67 0.69 1.51
N TYR A 66 10.04 1.66 0.87
CA TYR A 66 9.34 1.46 -0.40
C TYR A 66 9.80 2.56 -1.36
N PRO A 67 10.93 2.37 -2.05
CA PRO A 67 11.44 3.36 -2.99
C PRO A 67 10.45 3.57 -4.14
N ILE A 68 10.40 4.79 -4.66
CA ILE A 68 9.40 5.15 -5.68
C ILE A 68 9.50 4.29 -6.95
N CYS A 69 10.69 3.83 -7.32
CA CYS A 69 10.89 2.92 -8.44
C CYS A 69 10.21 1.56 -8.23
N GLU A 70 10.16 1.08 -6.99
CA GLU A 70 9.45 -0.17 -6.66
C GLU A 70 7.94 0.02 -6.75
N VAL A 71 7.40 1.17 -6.32
CA VAL A 71 5.97 1.50 -6.50
C VAL A 71 5.61 1.58 -7.99
N VAL A 72 6.46 2.23 -8.79
CA VAL A 72 6.30 2.33 -10.25
C VAL A 72 6.27 0.94 -10.89
N ALA A 73 7.19 0.06 -10.51
CA ALA A 73 7.25 -1.30 -11.02
C ALA A 73 6.03 -2.13 -10.58
N LEU A 74 5.61 -2.00 -9.32
CA LEU A 74 4.48 -2.73 -8.75
C LEU A 74 3.13 -2.36 -9.39
N LEU A 75 2.90 -1.05 -9.57
CA LEU A 75 1.65 -0.52 -10.08
C LEU A 75 1.66 -0.30 -11.60
N HIS A 76 2.79 -0.58 -12.26
CA HIS A 76 3.00 -0.34 -13.70
C HIS A 76 2.57 1.07 -14.15
N CYS A 77 2.95 2.08 -13.37
CA CYS A 77 2.48 3.45 -13.58
C CYS A 77 3.63 4.46 -13.68
N GLY A 78 3.37 5.62 -14.28
CA GLY A 78 4.35 6.70 -14.33
C GLY A 78 4.75 7.19 -12.92
N ARG A 79 5.99 7.69 -12.78
CA ARG A 79 6.54 8.17 -11.50
C ARG A 79 5.60 9.14 -10.77
N GLN A 80 4.98 10.07 -11.50
CA GLN A 80 4.06 11.05 -10.90
C GLN A 80 2.82 10.39 -10.29
N LYS A 81 2.23 9.39 -10.97
CA LYS A 81 1.10 8.62 -10.45
C LYS A 81 1.51 7.86 -9.19
N ALA A 82 2.64 7.16 -9.20
CA ALA A 82 3.16 6.46 -8.03
C ALA A 82 3.36 7.39 -6.81
N VAL A 83 3.90 8.60 -7.02
CA VAL A 83 4.04 9.60 -5.96
C VAL A 83 2.68 10.05 -5.43
N ASN A 84 1.73 10.30 -6.33
CA ASN A 84 0.39 10.72 -5.96
C ASN A 84 -0.35 9.62 -5.19
N THR A 85 -0.22 8.34 -5.58
CA THR A 85 -0.82 7.20 -4.88
C THR A 85 -0.27 7.04 -3.46
N LEU A 86 1.04 7.23 -3.25
CA LEU A 86 1.61 7.26 -1.89
C LEU A 86 1.10 8.45 -1.06
N ARG A 87 0.99 9.63 -1.68
CA ARG A 87 0.42 10.81 -1.00
C ARG A 87 -1.04 10.59 -0.62
N GLU A 88 -1.81 9.93 -1.47
CA GLU A 88 -3.20 9.59 -1.22
C GLU A 88 -3.36 8.74 0.05
N LEU A 89 -2.53 7.70 0.20
CA LEU A 89 -2.48 6.90 1.43
C LEU A 89 -2.01 7.69 2.65
N GLN A 90 -1.09 8.64 2.46
CA GLN A 90 -0.65 9.54 3.54
C GLN A 90 -1.78 10.47 3.99
N TYR A 91 -2.55 11.03 3.05
CA TYR A 91 -3.70 11.90 3.36
C TYR A 91 -4.84 11.14 4.03
N ALA A 92 -5.03 9.86 3.70
CA ALA A 92 -5.98 8.98 4.37
C ALA A 92 -5.46 8.44 5.73
N GLU A 93 -4.32 8.94 6.21
CA GLU A 93 -3.64 8.51 7.44
C GLU A 93 -3.35 7.00 7.55
N LEU A 94 -3.38 6.27 6.44
CA LEU A 94 -3.06 4.84 6.41
C LEU A 94 -1.55 4.57 6.47
N ILE A 95 -0.75 5.55 6.09
CA ILE A 95 0.71 5.52 6.19
C ILE A 95 1.27 6.85 6.65
N GLU A 96 2.43 6.81 7.27
CA GLU A 96 3.27 7.96 7.53
C GLU A 96 4.61 7.81 6.80
N ILE A 97 5.03 8.87 6.09
CA ILE A 97 6.27 8.87 5.32
C ILE A 97 7.25 9.82 5.99
N LYS A 98 8.33 9.27 6.57
CA LYS A 98 9.44 10.03 7.14
C LYS A 98 10.58 10.14 6.12
N LYS A 99 10.83 11.35 5.64
CA LYS A 99 11.97 11.65 4.76
C LYS A 99 13.27 11.56 5.55
N GLN A 100 14.23 10.81 5.03
CA GLN A 100 15.52 10.60 5.71
C GLN A 100 16.65 11.55 5.25
N GLY A 101 16.44 12.29 4.15
CA GLY A 101 17.47 13.17 3.58
C GLY A 101 18.60 12.43 2.86
N CYS A 102 19.53 13.19 2.27
CA CYS A 102 20.78 12.69 1.66
C CYS A 102 20.63 11.50 0.67
N GLY A 103 19.57 11.50 -0.15
CA GLY A 103 19.33 10.44 -1.15
C GLY A 103 18.90 9.08 -0.57
N LYS A 104 18.72 8.98 0.75
CA LYS A 104 18.22 7.77 1.40
C LYS A 104 16.74 7.53 1.06
N PRO A 105 16.32 6.26 0.94
CA PRO A 105 14.91 5.95 0.70
C PRO A 105 14.04 6.45 1.86
N ASN A 106 12.81 6.85 1.53
CA ASN A 106 11.85 7.27 2.55
C ASN A 106 11.47 6.10 3.44
N CYS A 107 11.39 6.35 4.74
CA CYS A 107 10.90 5.40 5.72
C CYS A 107 9.37 5.49 5.78
N ILE A 108 8.67 4.37 5.60
CA ILE A 108 7.22 4.30 5.65
C ILE A 108 6.80 3.55 6.90
N TYR A 109 5.91 4.17 7.68
CA TYR A 109 5.26 3.60 8.85
C TYR A 109 3.79 3.32 8.52
N PRO A 110 3.39 2.05 8.35
CA PRO A 110 2.00 1.67 8.20
C PRO A 110 1.21 1.94 9.48
N LYS A 111 -0.01 2.46 9.37
CA LYS A 111 -0.91 2.71 10.50
C LYS A 111 -2.08 1.73 10.48
N SER A 112 -2.62 1.41 11.66
CA SER A 112 -3.88 0.68 11.75
C SER A 112 -5.03 1.60 11.35
N TYR A 113 -6.02 1.07 10.64
CA TYR A 113 -7.20 1.84 10.26
C TYR A 113 -8.03 2.31 11.46
N GLU A 114 -7.94 1.60 12.59
CA GLU A 114 -8.60 1.97 13.86
C GLU A 114 -7.98 3.22 14.49
N ALA A 115 -6.73 3.53 14.13
CA ALA A 115 -6.00 4.69 14.60
C ALA A 115 -6.12 5.89 13.64
N VAL A 116 -6.85 5.74 12.53
CA VAL A 116 -7.15 6.84 11.60
C VAL A 116 -8.21 7.72 12.25
N SER A 117 -7.90 9.01 12.40
CA SER A 117 -8.89 9.96 12.90
C SER A 117 -9.97 10.15 11.83
N ASN A 118 -11.25 10.15 12.21
CA ASN A 118 -12.38 10.37 11.29
C ASN A 118 -12.42 11.81 10.71
N THR A 119 -11.30 12.52 10.69
CA THR A 119 -11.21 13.87 10.14
C THR A 119 -11.57 13.85 8.66
N ASP A 120 -12.53 14.69 8.31
CA ASP A 120 -13.20 14.71 7.01
C ASP A 120 -12.21 14.73 5.84
N PHE A 121 -12.18 13.64 5.06
CA PHE A 121 -11.51 13.54 3.76
C PHE A 121 -12.24 14.41 2.70
N LYS A 122 -12.58 15.66 3.03
CA LYS A 122 -13.22 16.63 2.13
C LYS A 122 -12.25 17.75 1.80
N LYS A 123 -11.39 17.47 0.81
CA LYS A 123 -10.92 18.38 -0.27
C LYS A 123 -9.48 18.03 -0.65
N SER A 124 -9.35 17.23 -1.70
CA SER A 124 -8.27 17.41 -2.66
C SER A 124 -8.85 17.13 -4.03
N ARG A 125 -9.50 18.15 -4.60
CA ARG A 125 -9.81 18.20 -6.03
C ARG A 125 -8.49 18.00 -6.78
N PHE A 126 -8.28 16.83 -7.37
CA PHE A 126 -7.38 16.70 -8.51
C PHE A 126 -8.04 17.41 -9.70
N GLY A 127 -7.96 18.74 -9.69
CA GLY A 127 -8.23 19.55 -10.86
C GLY A 127 -6.92 19.74 -11.60
N THR A 128 -6.79 19.15 -12.78
CA THR A 128 -5.88 19.65 -13.80
C THR A 128 -6.36 21.07 -14.16
N PRO A 129 -5.51 22.11 -14.16
CA PRO A 129 -5.87 23.34 -14.83
C PRO A 129 -5.81 23.05 -16.34
N GLU A 130 -6.97 22.86 -16.95
CA GLU A 130 -7.08 23.02 -18.40
C GLU A 130 -7.03 24.52 -18.67
N GLY A 131 -5.99 24.93 -19.39
CA GLY A 131 -5.92 26.21 -20.09
C GLY A 131 -6.39 26.06 -21.52
#